data_AF-N8X279-F1
#
_entry.id   AF-N8X279-F1
#
_cell.length_a   1.000
_cell.length_b   1.000
_cell.length_c   1.000
_cell.angle_alpha   90.00
_cell.angle_beta   90.00
_cell.angle_gamma   90.00
#
_symmetry.space_group_name_H-M   'P 1'
#
loop_
_entity.id
_entity.type
_entity.pdbx_description
1 polymer ?
#
loop_
_entity_poly.entity_id
_entity_poly.type
_entity_poly.pdbx_seq_one_letter_code
_entity_poly.pdbx_strand_id
1 'polypeptide(L)'
;MNLINKHSKLALALLLMMSISNTYAKKQSVDAQVQEAAAEAIEAAGAEVAGAGTLCRADEACDVASDASEDEMYGGIEQEYVVKGCKVTIYNDGPVKMVNVKTDKPCNAPIPKDHKFSKETRTYQENGCTITESKAADGISDAVMDCSKRDKTK
;
A
#
# COMPACT_ATOMS: atom_id res chain seq x y z
N MET A 1 23.19 -57.31 9.77
CA MET A 1 23.08 -56.18 8.80
C MET A 1 21.66 -55.60 8.84
N ASN A 2 21.36 -54.65 9.74
CA ASN A 2 20.04 -53.97 9.74
C ASN A 2 20.00 -52.62 10.49
N LEU A 3 21.13 -52.16 11.05
CA LEU A 3 21.19 -50.89 11.80
C LEU A 3 21.66 -49.72 10.93
N ILE A 4 22.60 -49.95 10.01
CA ILE A 4 23.16 -48.92 9.11
C ILE A 4 22.12 -48.40 8.10
N ASN A 5 21.18 -49.25 7.66
CA ASN A 5 20.12 -48.87 6.72
C ASN A 5 18.97 -48.06 7.36
N LYS A 6 18.82 -48.08 8.68
CA LYS A 6 17.78 -47.30 9.38
C LYS A 6 18.23 -45.87 9.64
N HIS A 7 19.50 -45.66 10.00
CA HIS A 7 20.07 -44.33 10.19
C HIS A 7 20.26 -43.56 8.87
N SER A 8 20.58 -44.26 7.78
CA SER A 8 20.70 -43.65 6.44
C SER A 8 19.37 -43.07 5.94
N LYS A 9 18.26 -43.79 6.14
CA LYS A 9 16.91 -43.30 5.78
C LYS A 9 16.43 -42.14 6.65
N LEU A 10 16.81 -42.15 7.94
CA LEU A 10 16.48 -41.07 8.87
C LEU A 10 17.29 -39.79 8.58
N ALA A 11 18.55 -39.94 8.16
CA ALA A 11 19.41 -38.83 7.73
C ALA A 11 18.96 -38.19 6.40
N LEU A 12 18.50 -39.01 5.44
CA LEU A 12 17.97 -38.51 4.16
C LEU A 12 16.66 -37.71 4.33
N ALA A 13 15.81 -38.10 5.29
CA ALA A 13 14.56 -37.41 5.57
C ALA A 13 14.77 -36.04 6.25
N LEU A 14 15.78 -35.91 7.11
CA LEU A 14 16.12 -34.63 7.76
C LEU A 14 16.73 -33.60 6.79
N LEU A 15 17.51 -34.06 5.81
CA LEU A 15 18.10 -33.21 4.75
C LEU A 15 17.04 -32.63 3.79
N LEU A 16 15.93 -33.33 3.57
CA LEU A 16 14.83 -32.84 2.73
C LEU A 16 13.98 -31.74 3.41
N MET A 17 13.89 -31.76 4.74
CA MET A 17 13.08 -30.79 5.50
C MET A 17 13.78 -29.44 5.72
N MET A 18 15.11 -29.36 5.59
CA MET A 18 15.85 -28.10 5.61
C MET A 18 15.79 -27.34 4.27
N SER A 19 15.36 -27.98 3.18
CA SER A 19 15.36 -27.40 1.83
C SER A 19 14.08 -26.61 1.48
N ILE A 20 13.12 -26.49 2.40
CA ILE A 20 11.83 -25.80 2.15
C ILE A 20 11.74 -24.44 2.87
N SER A 21 12.75 -24.06 3.64
CA SER A 21 12.85 -22.72 4.21
C SER A 21 13.85 -21.90 3.39
N ASN A 22 13.38 -21.30 2.29
CA ASN A 22 13.82 -20.01 1.71
C ASN A 22 13.29 -19.85 0.28
N THR A 23 11.99 -19.59 0.14
CA THR A 23 11.42 -19.06 -1.11
C THR A 23 10.36 -18.00 -0.81
N TYR A 24 10.84 -16.82 -0.40
CA TYR A 24 10.24 -15.55 -0.81
C TYR A 24 11.34 -14.74 -1.53
N ALA A 25 11.21 -14.70 -2.86
CA ALA A 25 11.84 -13.84 -3.87
C ALA A 25 13.21 -13.17 -3.58
N LYS A 26 14.29 -13.78 -4.08
CA LYS A 26 15.54 -13.09 -4.43
C LYS A 26 15.37 -12.45 -5.81
N LYS A 27 15.32 -11.11 -5.90
CA LYS A 27 15.55 -10.39 -7.15
C LYS A 27 17.04 -10.48 -7.50
N GLN A 28 17.28 -10.72 -8.78
CA GLN A 28 18.51 -10.96 -9.50
C GLN A 28 19.69 -10.07 -9.08
N SER A 29 20.81 -10.74 -8.80
CA SER A 29 22.15 -10.18 -8.73
C SER A 29 22.69 -9.85 -10.13
N VAL A 30 23.21 -8.65 -10.31
CA VAL A 30 24.45 -8.44 -11.08
C VAL A 30 25.26 -7.40 -10.32
N ASP A 31 26.05 -7.88 -9.36
CA ASP A 31 27.25 -7.19 -8.93
C ASP A 31 28.27 -8.26 -8.61
N ALA A 32 29.04 -8.60 -9.64
CA ALA A 32 30.25 -9.38 -9.50
C ALA A 32 31.38 -8.50 -10.03
N GLN A 33 32.19 -8.04 -9.08
CA GLN A 33 33.54 -7.53 -9.26
C GLN A 33 33.51 -6.07 -9.77
N VAL A 34 33.87 -5.08 -8.94
CA VAL A 34 35.25 -4.84 -8.51
C VAL A 34 35.24 -4.13 -7.14
N GLN A 35 35.72 -4.83 -6.10
CA GLN A 35 36.37 -4.17 -4.98
C GLN A 35 37.80 -3.86 -5.41
N GLU A 36 38.18 -2.60 -5.45
CA GLU A 36 39.55 -2.23 -5.10
C GLU A 36 39.61 -0.78 -4.58
N ALA A 37 40.31 -0.64 -3.46
CA ALA A 37 40.92 0.57 -2.92
C ALA A 37 40.00 1.73 -2.49
N ALA A 38 39.64 1.68 -1.22
CA ALA A 38 39.58 2.87 -0.38
C ALA A 38 40.95 3.55 -0.32
N ALA A 39 41.01 4.87 -0.49
CA ALA A 39 41.80 5.79 0.34
C ALA A 39 41.65 7.26 -0.13
N GLU A 40 41.00 8.05 0.73
CA GLU A 40 41.36 9.41 1.15
C GLU A 40 41.44 10.57 0.12
N ALA A 41 40.52 11.53 0.25
CA ALA A 41 40.82 12.98 0.28
C ALA A 41 39.59 13.82 0.69
N ILE A 42 39.57 14.19 1.98
CA ILE A 42 39.22 15.47 2.65
C ILE A 42 38.20 16.44 2.00
N GLU A 43 37.23 16.81 2.84
CA GLU A 43 36.42 18.05 2.98
C GLU A 43 36.18 18.98 1.77
N ALA A 44 34.89 19.26 1.50
CA ALA A 44 34.25 20.53 1.89
C ALA A 44 32.80 20.62 1.39
N ALA A 45 31.95 21.17 2.25
CA ALA A 45 30.68 21.86 1.94
C ALA A 45 29.50 21.07 1.35
N GLY A 46 28.46 20.95 2.17
CA GLY A 46 27.14 21.49 1.81
C GLY A 46 26.24 20.63 0.92
N ALA A 47 25.27 20.03 1.62
CA ALA A 47 23.88 19.86 1.17
C ALA A 47 23.51 18.67 0.25
N GLU A 48 22.35 18.13 0.61
CA GLU A 48 21.37 17.37 -0.20
C GLU A 48 21.82 16.16 -1.01
N VAL A 49 21.82 14.99 -0.35
CA VAL A 49 21.70 13.69 -1.01
C VAL A 49 20.20 13.43 -1.28
N ALA A 50 19.69 14.01 -2.36
CA ALA A 50 18.42 13.58 -2.96
C ALA A 50 18.66 12.28 -3.75
N GLY A 51 17.98 11.22 -3.34
CA GLY A 51 18.10 9.90 -3.94
C GLY A 51 17.63 9.85 -5.39
N ALA A 52 18.44 9.17 -6.22
CA ALA A 52 18.05 8.46 -7.43
C ALA A 52 17.15 9.20 -8.44
N GLY A 53 17.71 10.22 -9.10
CA GLY A 53 17.23 10.71 -10.40
C GLY A 53 18.40 10.75 -11.38
N THR A 54 18.77 9.60 -11.95
CA THR A 54 19.85 9.52 -12.94
C THR A 54 19.34 9.96 -14.32
N LEU A 55 20.03 10.96 -14.89
CA LEU A 55 20.13 11.32 -16.31
C LEU A 55 18.91 11.98 -16.99
N CYS A 56 18.72 13.28 -16.76
CA CYS A 56 18.06 14.16 -17.74
C CYS A 56 19.15 14.98 -18.47
N ARG A 57 19.25 14.79 -19.79
CA ARG A 57 20.19 15.48 -20.68
C ARG A 57 19.71 16.91 -20.93
N ALA A 58 20.63 17.87 -20.91
CA ALA A 58 20.42 19.30 -20.67
C ALA A 58 19.77 20.12 -21.81
N ASP A 59 18.80 19.57 -22.54
CA ASP A 59 18.28 20.22 -23.75
C ASP A 59 16.77 20.08 -23.97
N GLU A 60 16.03 19.47 -23.06
CA GLU A 60 14.57 19.44 -23.09
C GLU A 60 14.05 19.80 -21.70
N ALA A 61 13.15 20.78 -21.61
CA ALA A 61 12.57 21.23 -20.36
C ALA A 61 11.91 20.04 -19.65
N CYS A 62 12.62 19.43 -18.70
CA CYS A 62 12.03 18.54 -17.73
C CYS A 62 11.14 19.40 -16.86
N ASP A 63 9.87 19.51 -17.24
CA ASP A 63 8.81 19.77 -16.28
C ASP A 63 8.93 18.67 -15.22
N VAL A 64 9.62 19.01 -14.14
CA VAL A 64 9.60 18.25 -12.90
C VAL A 64 8.13 18.28 -12.49
N ALA A 65 7.40 17.24 -12.88
CA ALA A 65 6.05 17.00 -12.42
C ALA A 65 6.16 16.99 -10.89
N SER A 66 5.71 18.09 -10.28
CA SER A 66 5.67 18.18 -8.83
C SER A 66 4.77 17.04 -8.39
N ASP A 67 5.32 16.12 -7.59
CA ASP A 67 4.52 15.06 -6.98
C ASP A 67 3.32 15.73 -6.32
N ALA A 68 2.12 15.45 -6.84
CA ALA A 68 0.89 16.01 -6.30
C ALA A 68 0.79 15.58 -4.83
N SER A 69 0.47 16.54 -3.95
CA SER A 69 0.29 16.23 -2.53
C SER A 69 -0.83 15.18 -2.36
N GLU A 70 -0.74 14.33 -1.34
CA GLU A 70 -1.81 13.35 -1.04
C GLU A 70 -3.17 14.04 -0.90
N ASP A 71 -3.17 15.24 -0.32
CA ASP A 71 -4.35 16.09 -0.19
C ASP A 71 -4.95 16.41 -1.57
N GLU A 72 -4.16 16.84 -2.56
CA GLU A 72 -4.65 17.08 -3.92
C GLU A 72 -5.08 15.79 -4.63
N MET A 73 -4.34 14.70 -4.42
CA MET A 73 -4.63 13.38 -5.01
C MET A 73 -5.98 12.83 -4.56
N TYR A 74 -6.37 13.10 -3.31
CA TYR A 74 -7.59 12.58 -2.71
C TYR A 74 -8.70 13.63 -2.55
N GLY A 75 -8.68 14.70 -3.34
CA GLY A 75 -9.75 15.70 -3.36
C GLY A 75 -9.83 16.57 -2.09
N GLY A 76 -8.74 16.63 -1.33
CA GLY A 76 -8.59 17.37 -0.09
C GLY A 76 -8.93 16.57 1.16
N ILE A 77 -8.65 17.18 2.31
CA ILE A 77 -9.01 16.65 3.63
C ILE A 77 -10.47 16.97 3.91
N GLU A 78 -11.28 15.92 4.14
CA GLU A 78 -12.67 16.06 4.60
C GLU A 78 -12.69 16.39 6.10
N GLN A 79 -11.90 15.68 6.89
CA GLN A 79 -11.84 15.85 8.34
C GLN A 79 -10.47 15.45 8.89
N GLU A 80 -9.97 16.21 9.88
CA GLU A 80 -8.76 15.86 10.62
C GLU A 80 -8.98 16.01 12.12
N TYR A 81 -8.52 15.03 12.91
CA TYR A 81 -8.58 15.09 14.37
C TYR A 81 -7.51 14.21 15.03
N VAL A 82 -7.26 14.44 16.33
CA VAL A 82 -6.28 13.67 17.10
C VAL A 82 -6.95 13.00 18.30
N VAL A 83 -6.79 11.69 18.44
CA VAL A 83 -7.28 10.91 19.58
C VAL A 83 -6.14 10.08 20.16
N LYS A 84 -5.85 10.25 21.46
CA LYS A 84 -4.79 9.51 22.18
C LYS A 84 -3.42 9.54 21.46
N GLY A 85 -3.09 10.65 20.81
CA GLY A 85 -1.85 10.82 20.06
C GLY A 85 -1.83 10.18 18.66
N CYS A 86 -2.96 9.66 18.19
CA CYS A 86 -3.17 9.19 16.82
C CYS A 86 -3.89 10.29 16.03
N LYS A 87 -3.24 10.83 14.99
CA LYS A 87 -3.84 11.76 14.03
C LYS A 87 -4.59 10.96 12.98
N VAL A 88 -5.88 11.24 12.86
CA VAL A 88 -6.76 10.66 11.84
C VAL A 88 -7.04 11.74 10.81
N THR A 89 -6.71 11.46 9.57
CA THR A 89 -6.98 12.30 8.40
C THR A 89 -7.91 11.52 7.48
N ILE A 90 -9.12 12.02 7.29
CA ILE A 90 -10.13 11.48 6.39
C ILE A 90 -10.08 12.31 5.11
N TYR A 91 -9.83 11.66 3.99
CA TYR A 91 -9.78 12.32 2.68
C TYR A 91 -11.12 12.22 1.95
N ASN A 92 -11.44 13.21 1.11
CA ASN A 92 -12.69 13.24 0.36
C ASN A 92 -12.83 12.03 -0.56
N ASP A 93 -11.84 11.77 -1.41
CA ASP A 93 -11.87 10.69 -2.42
C ASP A 93 -10.83 9.60 -2.14
N GLY A 94 -10.39 9.53 -0.88
CA GLY A 94 -9.23 8.74 -0.49
C GLY A 94 -9.49 7.84 0.71
N PRO A 95 -8.41 7.21 1.20
CA PRO A 95 -8.48 6.38 2.38
C PRO A 95 -8.64 7.23 3.66
N VAL A 96 -8.77 6.55 4.79
CA VAL A 96 -8.54 7.18 6.10
C VAL A 96 -7.09 6.90 6.52
N LYS A 97 -6.31 7.94 6.74
CA LYS A 97 -4.92 7.85 7.22
C LYS A 97 -4.87 8.00 8.73
N MET A 98 -4.16 7.09 9.40
CA MET A 98 -4.00 7.10 10.86
C MET A 98 -2.54 6.95 11.25
N VAL A 99 -1.94 8.02 11.78
CA VAL A 99 -0.53 8.03 12.16
C VAL A 99 -0.31 8.66 13.53
N ASN A 100 0.64 8.12 14.29
CA ASN A 100 0.99 8.67 15.59
C ASN A 100 1.69 10.02 15.41
N VAL A 101 1.24 11.05 16.11
CA VAL A 101 1.74 12.44 15.94
C VAL A 101 3.23 12.62 16.25
N LYS A 102 3.86 11.67 16.97
CA LYS A 102 5.28 11.77 17.34
C LYS A 102 6.18 10.86 16.54
N THR A 103 5.66 9.73 16.07
CA THR A 103 6.48 8.67 15.46
C THR A 103 6.15 8.43 14.00
N ASP A 104 5.08 9.05 13.49
CA ASP A 104 4.52 8.86 12.15
C ASP A 104 4.22 7.41 11.79
N LYS A 105 4.23 6.51 12.79
CA LYS A 105 3.89 5.11 12.62
C LYS A 105 2.38 4.92 12.57
N PRO A 106 1.88 3.90 11.87
CA PRO A 106 0.47 3.54 11.90
C PRO A 106 -0.05 3.39 13.32
N CYS A 107 -1.21 3.96 13.59
CA CYS A 107 -1.93 3.81 14.84
C CYS A 107 -3.41 3.52 14.56
N ASN A 108 -4.14 3.10 15.59
CA ASN A 108 -5.56 2.84 15.48
C ASN A 108 -6.34 3.83 16.35
N ALA A 109 -7.35 4.45 15.76
CA ALA A 109 -8.23 5.41 16.41
C ALA A 109 -9.67 5.18 15.95
N PRO A 110 -10.66 5.52 16.80
CA PRO A 110 -12.06 5.42 16.41
C PRO A 110 -12.37 6.36 15.24
N ILE A 111 -13.05 5.84 14.22
CA ILE A 111 -13.60 6.59 13.07
C ILE A 111 -15.04 7.02 13.42
N PRO A 112 -15.51 8.22 13.01
CA PRO A 112 -16.90 8.61 13.18
C PRO A 112 -17.85 7.56 12.62
N LYS A 113 -18.93 7.26 13.35
CA LYS A 113 -19.87 6.19 12.98
C LYS A 113 -20.66 6.50 11.69
N ASP A 114 -20.77 7.78 11.38
CA ASP A 114 -21.45 8.35 10.23
C ASP A 114 -20.53 8.50 9.01
N HIS A 115 -19.23 8.20 9.15
CA HIS A 115 -18.32 8.22 8.00
C HIS A 115 -18.70 7.13 6.98
N LYS A 116 -18.88 7.55 5.73
CA LYS A 116 -19.22 6.66 4.62
C LYS A 116 -17.95 6.25 3.87
N PHE A 117 -17.58 4.98 3.97
CA PHE A 117 -16.42 4.42 3.24
C PHE A 117 -16.66 4.25 1.73
N SER A 118 -17.92 4.27 1.30
CA SER A 118 -18.30 4.23 -0.10
C SER A 118 -19.16 5.43 -0.45
N LYS A 119 -18.91 5.99 -1.63
CA LYS A 119 -19.72 7.06 -2.20
C LYS A 119 -20.74 6.47 -3.16
N GLU A 120 -22.01 6.85 -3.00
CA GLU A 120 -23.05 6.51 -3.96
C GLU A 120 -22.73 7.18 -5.31
N THR A 121 -22.67 6.39 -6.38
CA THR A 121 -22.34 6.87 -7.73
C THR A 121 -23.60 7.06 -8.57
N ARG A 122 -24.52 6.09 -8.50
CA ARG A 122 -25.80 6.15 -9.19
C ARG A 122 -26.88 5.41 -8.44
N THR A 123 -28.09 5.94 -8.48
CA THR A 123 -29.30 5.24 -8.05
C THR A 123 -30.31 5.27 -9.18
N TYR A 124 -30.83 4.10 -9.56
CA TYR A 124 -31.79 3.97 -10.67
C TYR A 124 -32.82 2.88 -10.37
N GLN A 125 -33.93 2.89 -11.12
CA GLN A 125 -34.93 1.83 -11.03
C GLN A 125 -34.77 0.84 -12.18
N GLU A 126 -34.78 -0.45 -11.85
CA GLU A 126 -34.74 -1.53 -12.81
C GLU A 126 -35.66 -2.66 -12.35
N ASN A 127 -36.59 -3.07 -13.22
CA ASN A 127 -37.54 -4.15 -12.94
C ASN A 127 -38.32 -3.98 -11.61
N GLY A 128 -38.71 -2.75 -11.27
CA GLY A 128 -39.41 -2.45 -10.01
C GLY A 128 -38.55 -2.53 -8.74
N CYS A 129 -37.23 -2.61 -8.86
CA CYS A 129 -36.28 -2.48 -7.76
C CYS A 129 -35.46 -1.19 -7.89
N THR A 130 -35.07 -0.63 -6.76
CA THR A 130 -34.09 0.44 -6.68
C THR A 130 -32.70 -0.18 -6.60
N ILE A 131 -31.84 0.13 -7.57
CA ILE A 131 -30.43 -0.25 -7.55
C ILE A 131 -29.63 0.98 -7.17
N THR A 132 -28.83 0.87 -6.12
CA THR A 132 -27.90 1.89 -5.66
C THR A 132 -26.49 1.35 -5.81
N GLU A 133 -25.72 2.00 -6.66
CA GLU A 133 -24.30 1.71 -6.82
C GLU A 133 -23.47 2.65 -6.00
N SER A 134 -22.36 2.12 -5.50
CA SER A 134 -21.39 2.87 -4.73
C SER A 134 -19.98 2.47 -5.15
N LYS A 135 -19.04 3.40 -4.97
CA LYS A 135 -17.62 3.20 -5.24
C LYS A 135 -16.84 3.51 -3.97
N ALA A 136 -15.98 2.58 -3.57
CA ALA A 136 -15.04 2.76 -2.49
C ALA A 136 -13.77 3.48 -2.99
N ALA A 137 -12.98 4.00 -2.05
CA ALA A 137 -11.74 4.72 -2.34
C ALA A 137 -10.68 3.86 -3.04
N ASP A 138 -10.71 2.54 -2.87
CA ASP A 138 -9.86 1.57 -3.57
C ASP A 138 -10.32 1.27 -5.01
N GLY A 139 -11.38 1.95 -5.46
CA GLY A 139 -11.96 1.77 -6.78
C GLY A 139 -12.89 0.58 -6.93
N ILE A 140 -13.08 -0.22 -5.87
CA ILE A 140 -14.05 -1.32 -5.86
C ILE A 140 -15.46 -0.71 -5.90
N SER A 141 -16.27 -1.20 -6.85
CA SER A 141 -17.67 -0.81 -6.97
C SER A 141 -18.54 -1.89 -6.36
N ASP A 142 -19.56 -1.48 -5.61
CA ASP A 142 -20.60 -2.34 -5.06
C ASP A 142 -21.97 -1.83 -5.50
N ALA A 143 -22.95 -2.73 -5.57
CA ALA A 143 -24.32 -2.42 -5.96
C ALA A 143 -25.31 -3.13 -5.03
N VAL A 144 -26.18 -2.35 -4.40
CA VAL A 144 -27.27 -2.85 -3.55
C VAL A 144 -28.58 -2.75 -4.30
N MET A 145 -29.35 -3.84 -4.32
CA MET A 145 -30.67 -3.90 -4.95
C MET A 145 -31.77 -4.00 -3.88
N ASP A 146 -32.66 -3.02 -3.82
CA ASP A 146 -33.87 -3.02 -2.98
C ASP A 146 -35.12 -3.24 -3.83
N CYS A 147 -35.74 -4.42 -3.66
CA CYS A 147 -36.95 -4.83 -4.36
C CYS A 147 -38.23 -4.70 -3.52
N SER A 148 -38.19 -4.07 -2.34
CA SER A 148 -39.29 -4.03 -1.39
C SER A 148 -40.58 -3.38 -1.93
N LYS A 149 -40.50 -2.66 -3.04
CA LYS A 149 -41.64 -2.02 -3.72
C LYS A 149 -42.20 -2.83 -4.88
N ARG A 150 -41.48 -3.85 -5.38
CA ARG A 150 -41.88 -4.66 -6.54
C ARG A 150 -43.25 -5.32 -6.32
N ASP A 151 -43.44 -5.94 -5.17
CA ASP A 151 -44.66 -6.71 -4.86
C ASP A 151 -45.82 -5.84 -4.35
N LYS A 152 -45.59 -4.56 -4.05
CA LYS A 152 -46.63 -3.63 -3.56
C LYS A 152 -47.46 -3.01 -4.68
N THR A 153 -47.13 -3.30 -5.93
CA THR A 153 -47.74 -2.72 -7.12
C THR A 153 -48.66 -3.69 -7.86
N LYS A 154 -48.99 -4.83 -7.23
CA LYS A 154 -49.81 -5.89 -7.81
C LYS A 154 -51.21 -5.95 -7.23
#